data_AF-A0A7Y2ASK9-F1
#
_entry.id   AF-A0A7Y2ASK9-F1
#
_cell.length_a   1.000
_cell.length_b   1.000
_cell.length_c   1.000
_cell.angle_alpha   90.00
_cell.angle_beta   90.00
_cell.angle_gamma   90.00
#
_symmetry.space_group_name_H-M   'P 1'
#
loop_
_entity.id
_entity.type
_entity.pdbx_description
1 polymer ?
#
loop_
_entity_poly.entity_id
_entity_poly.type
_entity_poly.pdbx_seq_one_letter_code
_entity_poly.pdbx_strand_id
1 'polypeptide(L)'
;KWVDAASAMGCHAIRVNLAGSTVPEEWIPNSVDGLTQLATYAKGKNINVIVENHGGLSSNAAMLVEVMETVGMDNCGTLPDFGNFCIRRNDPDDSKKGCAESYDPYKGVTELMPFAKSVSAKSHDFDADGNETAIDYVKMLQIVKDAGYSGYVGVEYEGDILGEEAGIMATKELLLAAATKLT
;
A
#
# COMPACT_ATOMS: atom_id res chain seq x y z
N LYS A 1 9.44 16.71 11.65
CA LYS A 1 8.04 17.12 11.96
C LYS A 1 7.12 15.92 12.10
N TRP A 2 6.67 15.26 11.02
CA TRP A 2 5.74 14.11 11.13
C TRP A 2 6.35 12.91 11.86
N VAL A 3 7.63 12.61 11.61
CA VAL A 3 8.39 11.61 12.39
C VAL A 3 8.38 11.93 13.89
N ASP A 4 8.56 13.20 14.27
CA ASP A 4 8.55 13.60 15.69
C ASP A 4 7.19 13.42 16.33
N ALA A 5 6.13 13.81 15.61
CA ALA A 5 4.76 13.64 16.07
C ALA A 5 4.41 12.15 16.23
N ALA A 6 4.75 11.33 15.24
CA ALA A 6 4.55 9.89 15.29
C ALA A 6 5.31 9.24 16.47
N SER A 7 6.56 9.64 16.69
CA SER A 7 7.37 9.18 17.83
C SER A 7 6.74 9.59 19.17
N ALA A 8 6.27 10.83 19.28
CA ALA A 8 5.59 11.32 20.49
C ALA A 8 4.26 10.60 20.77
N MET A 9 3.55 10.14 19.74
CA MET A 9 2.31 9.36 19.85
C MET A 9 2.56 7.86 20.06
N GLY A 10 3.82 7.40 20.01
CA GLY A 10 4.15 5.97 20.11
C GLY A 10 3.77 5.16 18.86
N CYS A 11 3.62 5.81 17.71
CA CYS A 11 3.42 5.13 16.44
C CYS A 11 4.65 4.30 16.08
N HIS A 12 4.45 3.23 15.29
CA HIS A 12 5.55 2.40 14.79
C HIS A 12 6.06 2.86 13.42
N ALA A 13 5.26 3.63 12.67
CA ALA A 13 5.57 4.05 11.31
C ALA A 13 4.90 5.37 10.92
N ILE A 14 5.41 6.01 9.87
CA ILE A 14 4.72 7.02 9.07
C ILE A 14 4.63 6.55 7.62
N ARG A 15 3.47 6.77 6.99
CA ARG A 15 3.23 6.48 5.57
C ARG A 15 3.51 7.70 4.72
N VAL A 16 4.18 7.51 3.58
CA VAL A 16 4.47 8.57 2.61
C VAL A 16 4.00 8.16 1.21
N ASN A 17 3.62 9.16 0.41
CA ASN A 17 3.48 9.01 -1.04
C ASN A 17 4.85 9.24 -1.70
N LEU A 18 5.23 8.36 -2.62
CA LEU A 18 6.48 8.46 -3.38
C LEU A 18 6.22 9.07 -4.76
N ALA A 19 5.56 10.23 -4.78
CA ALA A 19 5.31 10.99 -6.00
C ALA A 19 6.58 11.76 -6.43
N GLY A 20 6.69 12.04 -7.72
CA GLY A 20 7.86 12.73 -8.29
C GLY A 20 7.85 12.71 -9.81
N SER A 21 9.03 12.53 -10.41
CA SER A 21 9.16 12.39 -11.86
C SER A 21 8.36 11.19 -12.37
N THR A 22 7.86 11.28 -13.61
CA THR A 22 7.25 10.16 -14.34
C THR A 22 8.28 9.41 -15.19
N VAL A 23 9.54 9.81 -15.15
CA VAL A 23 10.67 9.19 -15.87
C VAL A 23 11.40 8.27 -14.89
N PRO A 24 11.41 6.94 -15.10
CA PRO A 24 12.00 5.99 -14.15
C PRO A 24 13.46 6.29 -13.79
N GLU A 25 14.26 6.69 -14.77
CA GLU A 25 15.68 7.01 -14.61
C GLU A 25 15.94 8.22 -13.71
N GLU A 26 14.94 9.09 -13.53
CA GLU A 26 14.97 10.20 -12.58
C GLU A 26 14.26 9.83 -11.27
N TRP A 27 13.13 9.11 -11.36
CA TRP A 27 12.29 8.81 -10.22
C TRP A 27 12.97 7.89 -9.22
N ILE A 28 13.66 6.84 -9.68
CA ILE A 28 14.36 5.88 -8.81
C ILE A 28 15.45 6.58 -7.97
N PRO A 29 16.45 7.28 -8.56
CA PRO A 29 17.50 7.90 -7.74
C PRO A 29 16.97 9.00 -6.81
N ASN A 30 15.98 9.78 -7.24
CA ASN A 30 15.37 10.80 -6.38
C ASN A 30 14.58 10.18 -5.22
N SER A 31 13.89 9.06 -5.47
CA SER A 31 13.17 8.31 -4.44
C SER A 31 14.12 7.71 -3.41
N VAL A 32 15.21 7.10 -3.88
CA VAL A 32 16.26 6.54 -3.02
C VAL A 32 16.87 7.63 -2.14
N ASP A 33 17.25 8.78 -2.71
CA ASP A 33 17.83 9.89 -1.95
C ASP A 33 16.85 10.41 -0.88
N GLY A 34 15.62 10.72 -1.26
CA GLY A 34 14.60 11.25 -0.34
C GLY A 34 14.25 10.28 0.80
N LEU A 35 14.07 9.00 0.48
CA LEU A 35 13.77 7.97 1.48
C LEU A 35 14.98 7.69 2.38
N THR A 36 16.20 7.66 1.86
CA THR A 36 17.42 7.45 2.66
C THR A 36 17.58 8.56 3.69
N GLN A 37 17.41 9.82 3.30
CA GLN A 37 17.48 10.94 4.22
C GLN A 37 16.38 10.89 5.29
N LEU A 38 15.13 10.60 4.89
CA LEU A 38 14.00 10.54 5.82
C LEU A 38 14.11 9.35 6.78
N ALA A 39 14.47 8.16 6.30
CA ALA A 39 14.65 6.96 7.10
C ALA A 39 15.85 7.10 8.05
N THR A 40 16.94 7.75 7.63
CA THR A 40 18.08 8.08 8.50
C THR A 40 17.64 8.94 9.68
N TYR A 41 16.84 9.98 9.41
CA TYR A 41 16.29 10.82 10.48
C TYR A 41 15.33 10.05 11.40
N ALA A 42 14.47 9.21 10.83
CA ALA A 42 13.46 8.44 11.56
C ALA A 42 14.04 7.32 12.42
N LYS A 43 15.20 6.76 12.05
CA LYS A 43 15.85 5.65 12.76
C LYS A 43 16.12 5.96 14.22
N GLY A 44 16.64 7.16 14.52
CA GLY A 44 16.92 7.59 15.91
C GLY A 44 15.66 7.83 16.76
N LYS A 45 14.47 7.76 16.15
CA LYS A 45 13.17 7.98 16.80
C LYS A 45 12.31 6.72 16.85
N ASN A 46 12.87 5.58 16.45
CA ASN A 46 12.20 4.29 16.34
C ASN A 46 10.93 4.35 15.46
N ILE A 47 11.00 5.10 14.36
CA ILE A 47 9.92 5.23 13.39
C ILE A 47 10.33 4.60 12.07
N ASN A 48 9.46 3.73 11.56
CA ASN A 48 9.56 3.24 10.19
C ASN A 48 9.02 4.28 9.19
N VAL A 49 9.62 4.36 8.01
CA VAL A 49 9.13 5.11 6.86
C VAL A 49 8.58 4.10 5.87
N ILE A 50 7.30 4.16 5.58
CA ILE A 50 6.63 3.18 4.71
C ILE A 50 6.06 3.87 3.49
N VAL A 51 6.34 3.32 2.30
CA VAL A 51 5.77 3.80 1.05
C VAL A 51 4.56 2.96 0.71
N GLU A 52 3.42 3.62 0.53
CA GLU A 52 2.28 2.97 -0.08
C GLU A 52 2.39 3.05 -1.59
N ASN A 53 2.12 1.93 -2.30
CA ASN A 53 1.88 1.99 -3.73
C ASN A 53 0.61 2.84 -3.92
N HIS A 54 0.73 4.08 -4.41
CA HIS A 54 -0.41 4.99 -4.50
C HIS A 54 -0.31 5.89 -5.74
N GLY A 55 -0.37 5.26 -6.91
CA GLY A 55 -0.36 5.94 -8.21
C GLY A 55 1.05 6.14 -8.78
N GLY A 56 1.10 6.44 -10.09
CA GLY A 56 2.36 6.73 -10.77
C GLY A 56 3.32 5.55 -10.73
N LEU A 57 4.62 5.85 -10.72
CA LEU A 57 5.66 4.82 -10.68
C LEU A 57 5.67 4.04 -9.36
N SER A 58 5.10 4.56 -8.27
CA SER A 58 4.94 3.82 -7.01
C SER A 58 3.93 2.66 -7.12
N SER A 59 3.00 2.69 -8.09
CA SER A 59 2.10 1.58 -8.41
C SER A 59 2.77 0.45 -9.20
N ASN A 60 3.97 0.69 -9.76
CA ASN A 60 4.74 -0.37 -10.40
C ASN A 60 5.57 -1.07 -9.31
N ALA A 61 5.10 -2.23 -8.85
CA ALA A 61 5.71 -2.90 -7.71
C ALA A 61 7.18 -3.27 -7.94
N ALA A 62 7.57 -3.67 -9.15
CA ALA A 62 8.96 -3.97 -9.47
C ALA A 62 9.88 -2.74 -9.30
N MET A 63 9.42 -1.56 -9.73
CA MET A 63 10.18 -0.31 -9.54
C MET A 63 10.24 0.10 -8.06
N LEU A 64 9.15 -0.10 -7.31
CA LEU A 64 9.15 0.20 -5.88
C LEU A 64 10.06 -0.78 -5.11
N VAL A 65 10.11 -2.05 -5.50
CA VAL A 65 11.08 -3.04 -4.99
C VAL A 65 12.51 -2.57 -5.24
N GLU A 66 12.83 -2.14 -6.46
CA GLU A 66 14.17 -1.62 -6.79
C GLU A 66 14.58 -0.45 -5.88
N VAL A 67 13.64 0.46 -5.59
CA VAL A 67 13.88 1.55 -4.63
C VAL A 67 14.13 1.00 -3.23
N MET A 68 13.32 0.06 -2.74
CA MET A 68 13.47 -0.50 -1.39
C MET A 68 14.80 -1.25 -1.22
N GLU A 69 15.18 -2.07 -2.20
CA GLU A 69 16.46 -2.79 -2.21
C GLU A 69 17.65 -1.83 -2.22
N THR A 70 17.55 -0.74 -2.99
CA THR A 70 18.62 0.27 -3.09
C THR A 70 18.74 1.11 -1.82
N VAL A 71 17.62 1.48 -1.19
CA VAL A 71 17.64 2.17 0.11
C VAL A 71 18.27 1.26 1.18
N GLY A 72 17.90 -0.02 1.21
CA GLY A 72 18.58 -1.04 2.03
C GLY A 72 18.57 -0.76 3.55
N MET A 73 17.59 -0.01 4.04
CA MET A 73 17.48 0.35 5.47
C MET A 73 16.34 -0.42 6.14
N ASP A 74 16.64 -1.10 7.25
CA ASP A 74 15.65 -1.88 8.01
C ASP A 74 14.42 -1.09 8.44
N ASN A 75 14.49 0.24 8.61
CA ASN A 75 13.36 1.09 8.99
C ASN A 75 12.72 1.81 7.81
N CYS A 76 13.04 1.43 6.57
CA CYS A 76 12.34 1.82 5.36
C CYS A 76 11.63 0.59 4.79
N GLY A 77 10.42 0.75 4.26
CA GLY A 77 9.68 -0.37 3.72
C GLY A 77 8.41 0.05 2.99
N THR A 78 7.48 -0.88 2.85
CA THR A 78 6.25 -0.69 2.09
C THR A 78 5.02 -0.78 3.00
N LEU A 79 3.94 -0.17 2.50
CA LEU A 79 2.57 -0.45 2.88
C LEU A 79 1.88 -0.97 1.62
N PRO A 80 1.87 -2.30 1.35
CA PRO A 80 1.15 -2.82 0.21
C PRO A 80 -0.35 -2.53 0.37
N ASP A 81 -0.88 -1.72 -0.54
CA ASP A 81 -2.30 -1.48 -0.70
C ASP A 81 -2.86 -2.38 -1.80
N PHE A 82 -3.99 -3.03 -1.52
CA PHE A 82 -4.57 -4.03 -2.41
C PHE A 82 -5.11 -3.48 -3.74
N GLY A 83 -5.51 -2.21 -3.78
CA GLY A 83 -6.19 -1.59 -4.93
C GLY A 83 -5.36 -0.58 -5.71
N ASN A 84 -4.33 0.02 -5.12
CA ASN A 84 -3.60 1.13 -5.71
C ASN A 84 -2.50 0.68 -6.70
N PHE A 85 -2.88 -0.02 -7.77
CA PHE A 85 -1.95 -0.50 -8.81
C PHE A 85 -2.09 0.21 -10.16
N CYS A 86 -2.81 1.35 -10.21
CA CYS A 86 -2.85 2.16 -11.42
C CYS A 86 -1.54 2.98 -11.57
N ILE A 87 -0.76 2.69 -12.60
CA ILE A 87 0.50 3.40 -12.91
C ILE A 87 0.18 4.70 -13.64
N ARG A 88 -0.67 4.63 -14.66
CA ARG A 88 -1.07 5.79 -15.46
C ARG A 88 -2.58 5.81 -15.62
N ARG A 89 -3.19 6.92 -15.22
CA ARG A 89 -4.63 7.15 -15.35
C ARG A 89 -4.99 7.48 -16.80
N ASN A 90 -6.24 7.20 -17.18
CA ASN A 90 -6.79 7.68 -18.45
C ASN A 90 -6.89 9.21 -18.47
N ASP A 91 -7.20 9.81 -17.32
CA ASP A 91 -7.20 11.24 -17.07
C ASP A 91 -6.36 11.52 -15.82
N PRO A 92 -5.29 12.33 -15.91
CA PRO A 92 -4.45 12.64 -14.75
C PRO A 92 -5.21 13.37 -13.64
N ASP A 93 -6.29 14.08 -13.96
CA ASP A 93 -7.05 14.91 -13.03
C ASP A 93 -8.32 14.20 -12.50
N ASP A 94 -8.70 13.05 -13.07
CA ASP A 94 -9.92 12.31 -12.69
C ASP A 94 -9.69 10.80 -12.60
N SER A 95 -9.60 10.26 -11.37
CA SER A 95 -9.49 8.81 -11.11
C SER A 95 -10.64 8.01 -11.70
N LYS A 96 -11.83 8.62 -11.79
CA LYS A 96 -13.06 7.91 -12.20
C LYS A 96 -13.06 7.62 -13.71
N LYS A 97 -12.15 8.21 -14.47
CA LYS A 97 -11.93 7.88 -15.89
C LYS A 97 -11.19 6.56 -16.09
N GLY A 98 -10.75 5.91 -15.01
CA GLY A 98 -10.12 4.60 -15.03
C GLY A 98 -8.62 4.65 -15.31
N CYS A 99 -8.04 3.47 -15.48
CA CYS A 99 -6.61 3.30 -15.61
C CYS A 99 -6.20 2.95 -17.05
N ALA A 100 -5.22 3.68 -17.58
CA ALA A 100 -4.64 3.42 -18.90
C ALA A 100 -3.55 2.35 -18.84
N GLU A 101 -2.90 2.22 -17.68
CA GLU A 101 -1.80 1.28 -17.46
C GLU A 101 -1.77 0.89 -15.98
N SER A 102 -1.96 -0.40 -15.70
CA SER A 102 -1.99 -0.95 -14.35
C SER A 102 -0.98 -2.07 -14.17
N TYR A 103 -0.50 -2.24 -12.95
CA TYR A 103 0.24 -3.42 -12.51
C TYR A 103 -0.73 -4.50 -12.02
N ASP A 104 -0.36 -5.78 -12.11
CA ASP A 104 -1.19 -6.85 -11.55
C ASP A 104 -1.16 -6.76 -10.02
N PRO A 105 -2.31 -6.64 -9.33
CA PRO A 105 -2.34 -6.38 -7.90
C PRO A 105 -1.83 -7.55 -7.06
N TYR A 106 -2.11 -8.79 -7.46
CA TYR A 106 -1.64 -9.97 -6.72
C TYR A 106 -0.13 -10.15 -6.83
N LYS A 107 0.41 -9.98 -8.05
CA LYS A 107 1.85 -9.95 -8.29
C LYS A 107 2.48 -8.80 -7.50
N GLY A 108 1.91 -7.62 -7.58
CA GLY A 108 2.43 -6.43 -6.94
C GLY A 108 2.48 -6.56 -5.42
N VAL A 109 1.39 -6.99 -4.78
CA VAL A 109 1.40 -7.25 -3.34
C VAL A 109 2.44 -8.31 -2.99
N THR A 110 2.51 -9.42 -3.74
CA THR A 110 3.53 -10.48 -3.51
C THR A 110 4.95 -9.93 -3.52
N GLU A 111 5.28 -9.07 -4.49
CA GLU A 111 6.61 -8.44 -4.64
C GLU A 111 6.91 -7.43 -3.52
N LEU A 112 5.90 -6.73 -3.00
CA LEU A 112 6.06 -5.71 -1.96
C LEU A 112 6.07 -6.27 -0.54
N MET A 113 5.48 -7.46 -0.32
CA MET A 113 5.37 -8.08 1.01
C MET A 113 6.71 -8.26 1.77
N PRO A 114 7.84 -8.60 1.14
CA PRO A 114 9.13 -8.73 1.84
C PRO A 114 9.59 -7.44 2.55
N PHE A 115 9.09 -6.29 2.10
CA PHE A 115 9.40 -4.97 2.66
C PHE A 115 8.24 -4.43 3.53
N ALA A 116 7.14 -5.18 3.64
CA ALA A 116 5.92 -4.70 4.26
C ALA A 116 6.08 -4.51 5.77
N LYS A 117 5.65 -3.34 6.22
CA LYS A 117 5.59 -2.97 7.65
C LYS A 117 4.18 -2.61 8.10
N SER A 118 3.26 -2.46 7.14
CA SER A 118 1.81 -2.34 7.29
C SER A 118 1.17 -2.88 6.01
N VAL A 119 -0.14 -3.16 6.01
CA VAL A 119 -0.92 -3.53 4.81
C VAL A 119 -2.20 -2.70 4.78
N SER A 120 -2.65 -2.23 3.62
CA SER A 120 -3.97 -1.58 3.44
C SER A 120 -4.90 -2.47 2.62
N ALA A 121 -6.05 -2.78 3.21
CA ALA A 121 -7.15 -3.48 2.57
C ALA A 121 -8.10 -2.46 1.95
N LYS A 122 -7.73 -1.93 0.79
CA LYS A 122 -8.57 -1.05 -0.01
C LYS A 122 -9.75 -1.80 -0.64
N SER A 123 -10.94 -1.23 -0.51
CA SER A 123 -12.20 -1.78 -1.04
C SER A 123 -13.08 -0.67 -1.61
N HIS A 124 -13.91 -1.02 -2.60
CA HIS A 124 -14.80 -0.07 -3.25
C HIS A 124 -16.24 -0.58 -3.19
N ASP A 125 -16.51 -1.71 -3.82
CA ASP A 125 -17.87 -2.22 -3.98
C ASP A 125 -17.96 -3.68 -3.57
N PHE A 126 -19.12 -4.04 -3.03
CA PHE A 126 -19.39 -5.38 -2.51
C PHE A 126 -20.56 -6.03 -3.26
N ASP A 127 -20.45 -7.34 -3.50
CA ASP A 127 -21.55 -8.15 -4.02
C ASP A 127 -22.59 -8.46 -2.93
N ALA A 128 -23.66 -9.18 -3.30
CA ALA A 128 -24.73 -9.56 -2.37
C ALA A 128 -24.27 -10.47 -1.22
N ASP A 129 -23.14 -11.16 -1.39
CA ASP A 129 -22.52 -12.05 -0.40
C ASP A 129 -21.47 -11.32 0.45
N GLY A 130 -21.24 -10.02 0.21
CA GLY A 130 -20.29 -9.18 0.94
C GLY A 130 -18.85 -9.31 0.45
N ASN A 131 -18.59 -9.92 -0.71
CA ASN A 131 -17.24 -9.98 -1.30
C ASN A 131 -16.95 -8.70 -2.07
N GLU A 132 -15.69 -8.24 -2.04
CA GLU A 132 -15.26 -7.14 -2.90
C GLU A 132 -15.32 -7.58 -4.38
N THR A 133 -15.84 -6.71 -5.24
CA THR A 133 -16.20 -7.06 -6.62
C THR A 133 -15.02 -7.10 -7.60
N ALA A 134 -13.90 -6.45 -7.28
CA ALA A 134 -12.72 -6.34 -8.13
C ALA A 134 -11.52 -7.14 -7.60
N ILE A 135 -11.44 -7.36 -6.30
CA ILE A 135 -10.32 -7.99 -5.60
C ILE A 135 -10.81 -9.23 -4.86
N ASP A 136 -10.19 -10.37 -5.14
CA ASP A 136 -10.36 -11.60 -4.35
C ASP A 136 -9.55 -11.48 -3.05
N TYR A 137 -10.24 -11.14 -1.97
CA TYR A 137 -9.65 -10.97 -0.65
C TYR A 137 -9.13 -12.26 -0.04
N VAL A 138 -9.67 -13.44 -0.41
CA VAL A 138 -9.13 -14.71 0.08
C VAL A 138 -7.75 -14.93 -0.50
N LYS A 139 -7.61 -14.74 -1.82
CA LYS A 139 -6.32 -14.83 -2.50
C LYS A 139 -5.34 -13.78 -1.98
N MET A 140 -5.80 -12.54 -1.78
CA MET A 140 -4.95 -11.45 -1.30
C MET A 140 -4.42 -11.71 0.12
N LEU A 141 -5.29 -12.15 1.04
CA LEU A 141 -4.89 -12.49 2.39
C LEU A 141 -4.00 -13.75 2.44
N GLN A 142 -4.16 -14.69 1.50
CA GLN A 142 -3.24 -15.82 1.40
C GLN A 142 -1.82 -15.35 1.06
N ILE A 143 -1.66 -14.40 0.13
CA ILE A 143 -0.35 -13.79 -0.18
C ILE A 143 0.27 -13.15 1.06
N VAL A 144 -0.54 -12.38 1.82
CA VAL A 144 -0.09 -11.73 3.06
C VAL A 144 0.34 -12.77 4.10
N LYS A 145 -0.43 -13.86 4.26
CA LYS A 145 -0.13 -14.96 5.18
C LYS A 145 1.13 -15.72 4.77
N ASP A 146 1.28 -16.05 3.49
CA ASP A 146 2.41 -16.81 2.95
C ASP A 146 3.73 -16.01 3.07
N ALA A 147 3.66 -14.69 3.03
CA ALA A 147 4.80 -13.81 3.33
C ALA A 147 5.19 -13.77 4.82
N GLY A 148 4.42 -14.41 5.71
CA GLY A 148 4.68 -14.44 7.14
C GLY A 148 4.34 -13.13 7.86
N TYR A 149 3.54 -12.25 7.25
CA TYR A 149 3.17 -10.98 7.85
C TYR A 149 2.19 -11.18 9.01
N SER A 150 2.53 -10.61 10.17
CA SER A 150 1.74 -10.73 11.41
C SER A 150 1.36 -9.37 12.01
N GLY A 151 1.52 -8.29 11.24
CA GLY A 151 1.15 -6.94 11.66
C GLY A 151 -0.33 -6.64 11.43
N TYR A 152 -0.70 -5.37 11.51
CA TYR A 152 -2.07 -4.93 11.27
C TYR A 152 -2.39 -4.88 9.77
N VAL A 153 -3.63 -5.21 9.42
CA VAL A 153 -4.24 -4.90 8.12
C VAL A 153 -5.18 -3.72 8.34
N GLY A 154 -4.82 -2.56 7.78
CA GLY A 154 -5.65 -1.36 7.83
C GLY A 154 -6.84 -1.48 6.89
N VAL A 155 -8.00 -0.96 7.32
CA VAL A 155 -9.19 -0.89 6.47
C VAL A 155 -9.21 0.45 5.74
N GLU A 156 -9.36 0.40 4.42
CA GLU A 156 -9.52 1.58 3.58
C GLU A 156 -10.72 1.39 2.65
N TYR A 157 -11.71 2.26 2.78
CA TYR A 157 -12.93 2.22 1.96
C TYR A 157 -13.01 3.47 1.08
N GLU A 158 -13.09 3.29 -0.23
CA GLU A 158 -13.19 4.37 -1.22
C GLU A 158 -14.35 4.16 -2.21
N GLY A 159 -15.36 3.37 -1.82
CA GLY A 159 -16.55 3.18 -2.64
C GLY A 159 -17.51 4.36 -2.61
N ASP A 160 -18.34 4.46 -3.66
CA ASP A 160 -19.36 5.50 -3.81
C ASP A 160 -20.78 5.02 -3.42
N ILE A 161 -20.97 3.71 -3.16
CA ILE A 161 -22.30 3.10 -2.89
C ILE A 161 -22.67 3.14 -1.40
N LEU A 162 -21.79 2.68 -0.52
CA LEU A 162 -22.02 2.72 0.93
C LEU A 162 -21.52 4.05 1.50
N GLY A 163 -22.13 4.49 2.61
CA GLY A 163 -21.55 5.57 3.41
C GLY A 163 -20.24 5.13 4.06
N GLU A 164 -19.36 6.08 4.38
CA GLU A 164 -18.01 5.85 4.94
C GLU A 164 -17.99 4.81 6.07
N GLU A 165 -18.79 5.00 7.12
CA GLU A 165 -18.85 4.07 8.27
C GLU A 165 -19.31 2.66 7.85
N ALA A 166 -20.34 2.57 7.01
CA ALA A 166 -20.88 1.30 6.55
C ALA A 166 -19.89 0.56 5.65
N GLY A 167 -19.17 1.28 4.79
CA GLY A 167 -18.12 0.74 3.95
C GLY A 167 -16.95 0.21 4.76
N ILE A 168 -16.44 0.98 5.73
CA ILE A 168 -15.38 0.53 6.65
C ILE A 168 -15.78 -0.75 7.39
N MET A 169 -17.02 -0.81 7.90
CA MET A 169 -17.51 -2.00 8.57
C MET A 169 -17.64 -3.19 7.60
N ALA A 170 -18.11 -2.97 6.37
CA ALA A 170 -18.18 -4.02 5.35
C ALA A 170 -16.80 -4.57 4.98
N THR A 171 -15.79 -3.72 4.80
CA THR A 171 -14.40 -4.15 4.55
C THR A 171 -13.85 -4.99 5.69
N LYS A 172 -14.13 -4.59 6.94
CA LYS A 172 -13.73 -5.34 8.13
C LYS A 172 -14.38 -6.74 8.15
N GLU A 173 -15.69 -6.83 7.90
CA GLU A 173 -16.38 -8.12 7.86
C GLU A 173 -15.88 -9.00 6.71
N LEU A 174 -15.59 -8.41 5.55
CA LEU A 174 -14.94 -9.10 4.43
C LEU A 174 -13.59 -9.69 4.84
N LEU A 175 -12.73 -8.93 5.51
CA LEU A 175 -11.44 -9.42 6.00
C LEU A 175 -11.61 -10.61 6.97
N LEU A 176 -12.55 -10.50 7.91
CA LEU A 176 -12.83 -11.58 8.86
C LEU A 176 -13.36 -12.83 8.16
N ALA A 177 -14.28 -12.68 7.20
CA ALA A 177 -14.83 -13.80 6.43
C ALA A 177 -13.80 -14.44 5.48
N ALA A 178 -12.91 -13.64 4.89
CA ALA A 178 -11.83 -14.15 4.05
C ALA A 178 -10.78 -14.91 4.88
N ALA A 179 -10.46 -14.42 6.10
CA ALA A 179 -9.51 -15.06 7.00
C ALA A 179 -9.91 -16.49 7.39
N THR A 180 -11.21 -16.80 7.49
CA THR A 180 -11.67 -18.17 7.80
C THR A 180 -11.45 -19.17 6.66
N LYS A 181 -11.10 -18.68 5.46
CA LYS A 181 -10.94 -19.49 4.23
C LYS A 181 -9.46 -19.73 3.88
N LEU A 182 -8.51 -19.17 4.63
CA LEU A 182 -7.08 -19.31 4.37
C LEU A 182 -6.58 -20.72 4.68
N THR A 183 -5.65 -21.22 3.86
CA THR A 183 -4.99 -22.53 4.02
C THR A 183 -3.66 -22.39 4.72
#